data_AF-A0A8E1W9Z6-F1
#
_entry.id   AF-A0A8E1W9Z6-F1
#
_cell.length_a   1.000
_cell.length_b   1.000
_cell.length_c   1.000
_cell.angle_alpha   90.00
_cell.angle_beta   90.00
_cell.angle_gamma   90.00
#
_symmetry.space_group_name_H-M   'P 1'
#
loop_
_entity.id
_entity.type
_entity.pdbx_description
1 polymer ?
#
loop_
_entity_poly.entity_id
_entity_poly.type
_entity_poly.pdbx_seq_one_letter_code
_entity_poly.pdbx_strand_id
1 'polypeptide(L)'
;MVVVDAVVVGVTAAADRPDELVLARPDSTGQQRKIGLSQPVAPEIASEVAGQVRLTGEPLQKVYSGVFGRGQTQFRPVKPGVVVEVRVEASVAIFTNRLRPTVHRVRPGLSVRDLGA
;
A
#
# COMPACT_ATOMS: atom_id res chain seq x y z
N MET A 1 -13.97 -8.06 -9.35
CA MET A 1 -12.70 -7.43 -8.91
C MET A 1 -12.41 -6.24 -9.81
N VAL A 2 -11.79 -5.19 -9.27
CA VAL A 2 -11.41 -3.99 -10.02
C VAL A 2 -9.90 -3.76 -9.89
N VAL A 3 -9.31 -3.14 -10.91
CA VAL A 3 -7.91 -2.71 -10.88
C VAL A 3 -7.90 -1.22 -10.58
N VAL A 4 -7.09 -0.82 -9.61
CA VAL A 4 -6.93 0.58 -9.21
C VAL A 4 -5.46 0.87 -8.97
N ASP A 5 -5.08 2.14 -9.10
CA ASP A 5 -3.76 2.59 -8.69
C ASP A 5 -3.80 3.02 -7.20
N ALA A 6 -2.75 2.68 -6.46
CA ALA A 6 -2.62 2.98 -5.04
C ALA A 6 -1.19 3.43 -4.71
N VAL A 7 -1.06 4.30 -3.71
CA VAL A 7 0.25 4.74 -3.22
C VAL A 7 0.71 3.83 -2.08
N VAL A 8 2.01 3.50 -2.08
CA VAL A 8 2.68 2.84 -0.96
C VAL A 8 2.94 3.86 0.14
N VAL A 9 2.35 3.63 1.31
CA VAL A 9 2.53 4.48 2.52
C VAL A 9 3.26 3.74 3.65
N GLY A 10 3.53 2.46 3.46
CA GLY A 10 4.33 1.68 4.37
C GLY A 10 4.76 0.35 3.80
N VAL A 11 5.78 -0.24 4.42
CA VAL A 11 6.30 -1.57 4.08
C VAL A 11 6.42 -2.43 5.32
N THR A 12 6.11 -3.72 5.21
CA THR A 12 6.42 -4.69 6.26
C THR A 12 7.85 -5.22 6.10
N ALA A 13 8.35 -5.93 7.11
CA ALA A 13 9.73 -6.42 7.15
C ALA A 13 10.78 -5.29 6.98
N ALA A 14 11.86 -5.57 6.25
CA ALA A 14 12.93 -4.62 5.98
C ALA A 14 12.65 -3.84 4.69
N ALA A 15 13.04 -2.57 4.65
CA ALA A 15 12.70 -1.68 3.54
C ALA A 15 13.41 -2.04 2.21
N ASP A 16 14.55 -2.72 2.32
CA ASP A 16 15.34 -3.28 1.22
C ASP A 16 14.76 -4.59 0.67
N ARG A 17 13.86 -5.24 1.41
CA ARG A 17 13.14 -6.45 0.98
C ARG A 17 11.77 -6.52 1.66
N PRO A 18 10.79 -5.74 1.18
CA PRO A 18 9.46 -5.71 1.78
C PRO A 18 8.68 -6.98 1.43
N ASP A 19 8.04 -7.59 2.42
CA ASP A 19 7.17 -8.77 2.21
C ASP A 19 5.78 -8.35 1.76
N GLU A 20 5.24 -7.25 2.31
CA GLU A 20 3.92 -6.72 2.04
C GLU A 20 3.94 -5.17 2.06
N LEU A 21 2.96 -4.56 1.39
CA LEU A 21 2.83 -3.12 1.24
C LEU A 21 1.56 -2.62 1.93
N VAL A 22 1.68 -1.53 2.67
CA VAL A 22 0.52 -0.76 3.16
C VAL A 22 0.15 0.26 2.10
N LEU A 23 -1.08 0.15 1.62
CA LEU A 23 -1.58 0.87 0.46
C LEU A 23 -2.59 1.93 0.89
N ALA A 24 -2.53 3.08 0.24
CA ALA A 24 -3.52 4.15 0.39
C ALA A 24 -3.99 4.67 -0.96
N ARG A 25 -5.16 5.31 -0.95
CA ARG A 25 -5.69 6.09 -2.06
C ARG A 25 -6.25 7.41 -1.53
N PRO A 26 -6.23 8.48 -2.34
CA PRO A 26 -6.98 9.69 -1.97
C PRO A 26 -8.47 9.36 -1.91
N ASP A 27 -9.15 9.88 -0.88
CA ASP A 27 -10.61 9.94 -0.85
C ASP A 27 -11.13 11.14 -1.66
N SER A 28 -12.44 11.35 -1.68
CA SER A 28 -13.07 12.48 -2.38
C SER A 28 -12.64 13.86 -1.88
N THR A 29 -11.96 13.94 -0.73
CA THR A 29 -11.38 15.18 -0.19
C THR A 29 -9.89 15.35 -0.53
N GLY A 30 -9.32 14.40 -1.28
CA GLY A 30 -7.89 14.34 -1.61
C GLY A 30 -7.01 13.81 -0.48
N GLN A 31 -7.60 13.40 0.65
CA GLN A 31 -6.85 12.87 1.78
C GLN A 31 -6.48 11.41 1.56
N GLN A 32 -5.22 11.06 1.84
CA GLN A 32 -4.75 9.69 1.69
C GLN A 32 -5.36 8.78 2.75
N ARG A 33 -6.24 7.87 2.32
CA ARG A 33 -6.88 6.86 3.15
C ARG A 33 -6.27 5.49 2.87
N LYS A 34 -5.86 4.80 3.93
CA LYS A 34 -5.37 3.42 3.84
C LYS A 34 -6.50 2.54 3.29
N ILE A 35 -6.18 1.76 2.27
CA ILE A 35 -7.11 0.81 1.63
C ILE A 35 -6.79 -0.64 1.99
N GLY A 36 -5.65 -0.93 2.61
CA GLY A 36 -5.33 -2.27 3.10
C GLY A 36 -3.85 -2.59 3.15
N LEU A 37 -3.56 -3.78 3.66
CA LEU A 37 -2.25 -4.45 3.58
C LEU A 37 -2.29 -5.41 2.39
N SER A 38 -1.32 -5.37 1.49
CA SER A 38 -1.31 -6.26 0.33
C SER A 38 -1.22 -7.74 0.74
N GLN A 39 -1.48 -8.63 -0.22
CA GLN A 39 -0.91 -9.97 -0.16
C GLN A 39 0.63 -9.89 -0.25
N PRO A 40 1.36 -10.96 0.12
CA PRO A 40 2.80 -11.02 -0.10
C PRO A 40 3.16 -10.63 -1.53
N VAL A 41 4.12 -9.71 -1.68
CA VAL A 41 4.53 -9.23 -3.00
C VAL A 41 5.53 -10.18 -3.64
N ALA A 42 5.49 -10.26 -4.97
CA ALA A 42 6.49 -11.02 -5.72
C ALA A 42 7.89 -10.40 -5.54
N PRO A 43 8.98 -11.19 -5.57
CA PRO A 43 10.34 -10.69 -5.35
C PRO A 43 10.75 -9.55 -6.29
N GLU A 44 10.28 -9.56 -7.52
CA GLU A 44 10.56 -8.54 -8.53
C GLU A 44 9.94 -7.20 -8.12
N ILE A 45 8.70 -7.23 -7.66
CA ILE A 45 7.99 -6.06 -7.13
C ILE A 45 8.65 -5.57 -5.84
N ALA A 46 9.03 -6.49 -4.95
CA ALA A 46 9.72 -6.14 -3.72
C ALA A 46 11.03 -5.38 -4.01
N SER A 47 11.83 -5.87 -4.97
CA SER A 47 13.08 -5.23 -5.39
C SER A 47 12.84 -3.86 -6.03
N GLU A 48 11.82 -3.73 -6.88
CA GLU A 48 11.52 -2.45 -7.54
C GLU A 48 11.03 -1.41 -6.54
N VAL A 49 10.18 -1.81 -5.59
CA VAL A 49 9.70 -0.94 -4.51
C VAL A 49 10.84 -0.55 -3.58
N ALA A 50 11.69 -1.50 -3.18
CA ALA A 50 12.84 -1.26 -2.31
C ALA A 50 13.78 -0.16 -2.84
N GLY A 51 14.00 -0.12 -4.16
CA GLY A 51 14.82 0.90 -4.81
C GLY A 51 14.22 2.32 -4.81
N GLN A 52 12.93 2.47 -4.49
CA GLN A 52 12.20 3.73 -4.62
C GLN A 52 11.63 4.25 -3.30
N VAL A 53 11.33 3.38 -2.34
CA VAL A 53 10.78 3.78 -1.04
C VAL A 53 11.78 4.56 -0.21
N ARG A 54 11.28 5.56 0.51
CA ARG A 54 12.06 6.34 1.47
C ARG A 54 11.37 6.29 2.81
N LEU A 55 12.03 5.74 3.82
CA LEU A 55 11.52 5.72 5.19
C LEU A 55 11.27 7.16 5.68
N THR A 56 10.21 7.37 6.46
CA THR A 56 9.95 8.67 7.09
C THR A 56 10.84 8.91 8.31
N GLY A 57 11.36 7.85 8.93
CA GLY A 57 12.03 7.88 10.23
C GLY A 57 11.07 7.83 11.42
N GLU A 58 9.76 7.77 11.16
CA GLU A 58 8.74 7.60 12.19
C GLU A 58 8.82 6.19 12.84
N PRO A 59 8.32 6.05 14.08
CA PRO A 59 8.17 4.75 14.72
C PRO A 59 7.34 3.77 13.87
N LEU A 60 7.55 2.47 14.09
CA LEU A 60 6.74 1.42 13.49
C LEU A 60 5.26 1.65 13.80
N GLN A 61 4.44 1.62 12.76
CA GLN A 61 2.99 1.74 12.87
C GLN A 61 2.32 0.37 12.74
N LYS A 62 1.06 0.30 13.15
CA LYS A 62 0.26 -0.92 13.11
C LYS A 62 -0.83 -0.79 12.04
N VAL A 63 -1.01 -1.84 11.25
CA VAL A 63 -2.14 -2.01 10.33
C VAL A 63 -2.94 -3.25 10.75
N TYR A 64 -4.26 -3.15 10.66
CA TYR A 64 -5.18 -4.22 11.04
C TYR A 64 -5.75 -4.86 9.77
N SER A 65 -5.32 -6.08 9.46
CA SER A 65 -5.61 -6.80 8.20
C SER A 65 -6.50 -8.03 8.38
N GLY A 66 -7.10 -8.23 9.57
CA GLY A 66 -7.95 -9.40 9.88
C GLY A 66 -9.41 -9.07 10.21
N VAL A 67 -10.29 -10.08 10.06
CA VAL A 67 -11.67 -10.03 10.56
C VAL A 67 -11.64 -9.86 12.08
N PHE A 68 -12.36 -8.87 12.60
CA PHE A 68 -12.36 -8.48 14.02
C PHE A 68 -10.98 -8.09 14.61
N GLY A 69 -10.05 -7.58 13.78
CA GLY A 69 -8.78 -7.02 14.29
C GLY A 69 -7.76 -8.04 14.78
N ARG A 70 -7.98 -9.36 14.54
CA ARG A 70 -7.07 -10.43 14.97
C ARG A 70 -5.78 -10.55 14.14
N GLY A 71 -5.69 -9.87 13.00
CA GLY A 71 -4.45 -9.74 12.23
C GLY A 71 -3.88 -8.34 12.40
N GLN A 72 -2.84 -8.20 13.23
CA GLN A 72 -2.09 -6.96 13.36
C GLN A 72 -0.70 -7.17 12.76
N THR A 73 -0.33 -6.29 11.83
CA THR A 73 0.99 -6.28 11.21
C THR A 73 1.66 -4.95 11.51
N GLN A 74 2.93 -5.00 11.92
CA GLN A 74 3.75 -3.80 12.04
C GLN A 74 4.35 -3.44 10.68
N PHE A 75 4.42 -2.16 10.39
CA PHE A 75 5.01 -1.65 9.16
C PHE A 75 5.85 -0.40 9.45
N ARG A 76 6.84 -0.17 8.60
CA ARG A 76 7.66 1.04 8.57
C ARG A 76 6.97 2.06 7.66
N PRO A 77 6.61 3.26 8.17
CA PRO A 77 6.04 4.30 7.32
C PRO A 77 7.06 4.78 6.28
N VAL A 78 6.57 5.02 5.06
CA VAL A 78 7.38 5.56 3.95
C VAL A 78 6.77 6.83 3.40
N LYS A 79 7.60 7.69 2.82
CA LYS A 79 7.14 8.88 2.11
C LYS A 79 6.26 8.45 0.92
N PRO A 80 5.02 8.96 0.80
CA PRO A 80 4.14 8.64 -0.32
C PRO A 80 4.77 9.10 -1.64
N GLY A 81 5.21 8.16 -2.46
CA GLY A 81 5.92 8.47 -3.71
C GLY A 81 6.02 7.31 -4.70
N VAL A 82 5.76 6.08 -4.25
CA VAL A 82 5.69 4.90 -5.11
C VAL A 82 4.22 4.58 -5.36
N VAL A 83 3.83 4.54 -6.63
CA VAL A 83 2.48 4.14 -7.06
C VAL A 83 2.53 2.73 -7.63
N VAL A 84 1.57 1.91 -7.23
CA VAL A 84 1.43 0.52 -7.66
C VAL A 84 0.03 0.27 -8.21
N GLU A 85 -0.05 -0.59 -9.21
CA GLU A 85 -1.31 -1.10 -9.73
C GLU A 85 -1.73 -2.31 -8.89
N VAL A 86 -2.95 -2.27 -8.37
CA VAL A 86 -3.47 -3.30 -7.46
C VAL A 86 -4.82 -3.81 -7.91
N ARG A 87 -5.02 -5.13 -7.77
CA ARG A 87 -6.32 -5.75 -7.94
C ARG A 87 -6.98 -5.92 -6.59
N VAL A 88 -8.23 -5.50 -6.53
CA VAL A 88 -9.00 -5.47 -5.30
C VAL A 88 -10.46 -5.89 -5.54
N GLU A 89 -11.14 -6.33 -4.49
CA GLU A 89 -12.59 -6.56 -4.55
C GLU A 89 -13.35 -5.25 -4.78
N ALA A 90 -14.49 -5.27 -5.47
CA ALA A 90 -15.21 -4.03 -5.80
C ALA A 90 -15.69 -3.25 -4.54
N SER A 91 -15.74 -3.92 -3.38
CA SER A 91 -16.04 -3.36 -2.06
C SER A 91 -14.99 -2.37 -1.52
N VAL A 92 -13.90 -2.10 -2.24
CA VAL A 92 -12.86 -1.10 -1.84
C VAL A 92 -13.36 0.33 -1.76
N ALA A 93 -14.51 0.65 -2.34
CA ALA A 93 -15.13 1.97 -2.20
C ALA A 93 -15.37 2.39 -0.72
N ILE A 94 -15.24 1.46 0.25
CA ILE A 94 -15.51 1.69 1.67
C ILE A 94 -14.21 1.95 2.49
N PHE A 95 -13.01 1.95 1.89
CA PHE A 95 -11.74 2.25 2.59
C PHE A 95 -11.52 1.45 3.88
N THR A 96 -11.70 0.13 3.83
CA THR A 96 -11.46 -0.72 5.01
C THR A 96 -10.06 -1.33 4.97
N ASN A 97 -9.31 -1.25 6.07
CA ASN A 97 -7.98 -1.87 6.19
C ASN A 97 -7.98 -3.41 6.11
N ARG A 98 -9.16 -4.03 6.01
CA ARG A 98 -9.37 -5.49 5.97
C ARG A 98 -9.07 -6.11 4.61
N LEU A 99 -8.88 -5.28 3.59
CA LEU A 99 -8.64 -5.77 2.24
C LEU A 99 -7.22 -6.32 2.15
N ARG A 100 -7.07 -7.36 1.32
CA ARG A 100 -5.77 -7.93 0.92
C ARG A 100 -5.55 -7.76 -0.59
N PRO A 101 -5.21 -6.54 -1.06
CA PRO A 101 -4.95 -6.29 -2.47
C PRO A 101 -3.80 -7.14 -3.01
N THR A 102 -3.93 -7.60 -4.25
CA THR A 102 -2.81 -8.19 -5.00
C THR A 102 -2.12 -7.09 -5.80
N VAL A 103 -0.82 -6.91 -5.59
CA VAL A 103 0.00 -5.95 -6.33
C VAL A 103 0.47 -6.61 -7.64
N HIS A 104 0.25 -5.94 -8.77
CA HIS A 104 0.63 -6.46 -10.09
C HIS A 104 1.95 -5.87 -10.58
N ARG A 105 2.11 -4.55 -10.45
CA ARG A 105 3.27 -3.82 -10.95
C ARG A 105 3.42 -2.47 -10.29
N VAL A 106 4.65 -1.97 -10.25
CA VAL A 106 4.90 -0.55 -10.00
C VAL A 106 4.51 0.26 -11.24
N ARG A 107 4.02 1.48 -11.04
CA ARG A 107 3.61 2.39 -12.12
C ARG A 107 4.61 3.56 -12.18
N PRO A 108 5.78 3.37 -12.79
CA PRO A 108 6.78 4.44 -12.89
C PRO A 108 6.18 5.62 -13.66
N GLY A 109 6.38 6.82 -13.14
CA GLY A 109 5.86 8.06 -13.73
C GLY A 109 4.48 8.49 -13.24
N LEU A 110 3.76 7.65 -12.48
CA LEU A 110 2.59 8.11 -11.72
C LEU A 110 3.03 8.64 -10.35
N SER A 111 2.46 9.78 -9.99
CA SER A 111 2.63 10.41 -8.69
C SER A 111 1.34 10.32 -7.88
N VAL A 112 1.44 10.65 -6.59
CA VAL A 112 0.28 10.73 -5.68
C VAL A 112 -0.79 11.70 -6.19
N ARG A 113 -0.40 12.73 -6.95
CA ARG A 113 -1.31 13.74 -7.51
C ARG A 113 -2.19 13.18 -8.62
N ASP A 114 -1.69 12.16 -9.35
CA ASP A 114 -2.40 11.56 -10.47
C ASP A 114 -3.49 10.58 -10.00
N LEU A 115 -3.54 10.24 -8.71
CA LEU A 115 -4.51 9.32 -8.12
C LEU A 115 -5.86 9.98 -7.76
N GLY A 116 -5.97 11.31 -7.89
CA GLY A 116 -7.10 12.11 -7.41
C GLY A 116 -7.94 12.83 -8.48
N ALA A 117 -7.86 12.38 -9.74
CA ALA A 117 -8.70 12.87 -10.84
C ALA A 117 -9.86 11.91 -11.15
#